data_AF-A0A7C5NLS4-F1
#
_entry.id   AF-A0A7C5NLS4-F1
#
_cell.length_a   1.000
_cell.length_b   1.000
_cell.length_c   1.000
_cell.angle_alpha   90.00
_cell.angle_beta   90.00
_cell.angle_gamma   90.00
#
_symmetry.space_group_name_H-M   'P 1'
#
loop_
_entity.id
_entity.type
_entity.pdbx_description
1 polymer ?
#
loop_
_entity_poly.entity_id
_entity_poly.type
_entity_poly.pdbx_seq_one_letter_code
_entity_poly.pdbx_strand_id
1 'polypeptide(L)'
;MFSLLQKVGKALMTPIAVLPIAAILLRLGFGDIPYLDGEIANIMKEAGDAIFSNLDLLFAIGIAYGLAKNSDGAAALSAGVGLLISKAVYLQIDPELNMGVFIGIIIGILSGVLYNRFNTIKLPDFLGFFAGKR
;
A
#
# COMPACT_ATOMS: atom_id res chain seq x y z
N MET A 1 1.76 -16.77 -17.54
CA MET A 1 1.50 -15.31 -17.53
C MET A 1 0.10 -14.98 -17.01
N PHE A 2 -0.97 -15.53 -17.61
CA PHE A 2 -2.37 -15.20 -17.26
C PHE A 2 -2.73 -15.35 -15.77
N SER A 3 -2.27 -16.42 -15.11
CA SER A 3 -2.52 -16.64 -13.68
C SER A 3 -1.91 -15.55 -12.78
N LEU A 4 -0.77 -14.97 -13.15
CA LEU A 4 -0.11 -13.93 -12.36
C LEU A 4 -0.86 -12.59 -12.50
N LEU A 5 -1.26 -12.23 -13.72
CA LEU A 5 -2.11 -11.05 -13.95
C LEU A 5 -3.46 -11.20 -13.22
N GLN A 6 -4.05 -12.40 -13.20
CA GLN A 6 -5.30 -12.64 -12.47
C GLN A 6 -5.13 -12.49 -10.95
N LYS A 7 -4.00 -12.97 -10.39
CA LYS A 7 -3.69 -12.78 -8.97
C LYS A 7 -3.45 -11.32 -8.63
N VAL A 8 -2.72 -10.58 -9.47
CA VAL A 8 -2.53 -9.14 -9.29
C VAL A 8 -3.87 -8.40 -9.33
N GLY A 9 -4.73 -8.71 -10.31
CA GLY A 9 -6.08 -8.16 -10.38
C GLY A 9 -6.92 -8.44 -9.13
N LYS A 10 -6.81 -9.64 -8.55
CA LYS A 10 -7.46 -9.98 -7.29
C LYS A 10 -6.88 -9.23 -6.09
N ALA A 11 -5.56 -9.09 -6.02
CA ALA A 11 -4.87 -8.38 -4.94
C ALA A 11 -5.19 -6.88 -4.94
N LEU A 12 -5.44 -6.29 -6.11
CA LEU A 12 -5.88 -4.90 -6.26
C LEU A 12 -7.28 -4.65 -5.68
N MET A 13 -8.11 -5.67 -5.51
CA MET A 13 -9.47 -5.47 -4.96
C MET A 13 -9.45 -5.02 -3.49
N THR A 14 -8.45 -5.44 -2.70
CA THR A 14 -8.40 -5.12 -1.26
C THR A 14 -8.21 -3.62 -1.00
N PRO A 15 -7.23 -2.93 -1.62
CA PRO A 15 -7.11 -1.47 -1.48
C PRO A 15 -8.30 -0.70 -2.06
N ILE A 16 -8.84 -1.16 -3.21
CA ILE A 16 -9.95 -0.50 -3.89
C ILE A 16 -11.21 -0.46 -3.00
N ALA A 17 -11.41 -1.49 -2.17
CA ALA A 17 -12.54 -1.54 -1.25
C ALA A 17 -12.55 -0.43 -0.19
N VAL A 18 -11.43 0.26 0.05
CA VAL A 18 -11.33 1.38 1.01
C VAL A 18 -11.82 2.71 0.39
N LEU A 19 -11.78 2.83 -0.94
CA LEU A 19 -12.14 4.07 -1.66
C LEU A 19 -13.57 4.56 -1.38
N PRO A 20 -14.62 3.71 -1.32
CA PRO A 20 -15.97 4.16 -1.03
C PRO A 20 -16.09 4.83 0.34
N ILE A 21 -15.42 4.27 1.36
CA ILE A 21 -15.45 4.83 2.72
C ILE A 21 -14.72 6.18 2.73
N ALA A 22 -13.57 6.29 2.09
CA ALA A 22 -12.84 7.55 1.96
C ALA A 22 -13.68 8.63 1.26
N ALA A 23 -14.36 8.26 0.18
CA ALA A 23 -15.24 9.16 -0.57
C ALA A 23 -16.44 9.61 0.26
N ILE A 24 -17.05 8.71 1.05
CA ILE A 24 -18.15 9.05 1.96
C ILE A 24 -17.67 10.03 3.03
N LEU A 25 -16.55 9.75 3.70
CA LEU A 25 -15.98 10.64 4.72
C LEU A 25 -15.70 12.04 4.15
N LEU A 26 -15.06 12.10 2.98
CA LEU A 26 -14.76 13.36 2.31
C LEU A 26 -16.04 14.10 1.90
N ARG A 27 -17.09 13.40 1.43
CA ARG A 27 -18.37 14.02 1.07
C ARG A 27 -19.13 14.55 2.28
N LEU A 28 -19.10 13.85 3.40
CA LEU A 28 -19.75 14.31 4.62
C LEU A 28 -19.00 15.50 5.27
N GLY A 29 -17.72 15.68 4.94
CA GLY A 29 -16.90 16.79 5.42
C GLY A 29 -17.13 18.15 4.75
N PHE A 30 -18.08 18.26 3.80
CA PHE A 30 -18.41 19.54 3.15
C PHE A 30 -19.25 20.48 4.03
N GLY A 31 -19.85 19.99 5.11
CA GLY A 31 -20.64 20.83 6.01
C GLY A 31 -22.06 21.15 5.53
N ASP A 32 -22.49 20.56 4.42
CA ASP A 32 -23.80 20.83 3.79
C ASP A 32 -24.99 20.14 4.50
N ILE A 33 -24.71 19.27 5.48
CA ILE A 33 -25.71 18.41 6.12
C ILE A 33 -26.07 18.99 7.50
N PRO A 34 -27.36 19.19 7.81
CA PRO A 34 -27.79 19.62 9.14
C PRO A 34 -27.21 18.68 10.22
N TYR A 35 -26.68 19.25 11.31
CA TYR A 35 -25.97 18.54 12.40
C TYR A 35 -24.53 18.06 12.11
N LEU A 36 -24.06 18.18 10.86
CA LEU A 36 -22.69 17.86 10.45
C LEU A 36 -22.01 19.11 9.90
N ASP A 37 -21.93 20.15 10.71
CA ASP A 37 -21.33 21.43 10.40
C ASP A 37 -20.15 21.76 11.33
N GLY A 38 -19.34 22.75 10.93
CA GLY A 38 -18.20 23.23 11.71
C GLY A 38 -17.07 22.20 11.87
N GLU A 39 -16.66 21.97 13.13
CA GLU A 39 -15.48 21.17 13.47
C GLU A 39 -15.64 19.68 13.10
N ILE A 40 -16.85 19.13 13.23
CA ILE A 40 -17.15 17.73 12.90
C ILE A 40 -16.96 17.49 11.39
N ALA A 41 -17.40 18.43 10.56
CA ALA A 41 -17.22 18.36 9.11
C ALA A 41 -15.73 18.39 8.73
N ASN A 42 -14.95 19.27 9.35
CA ASN A 42 -13.50 19.35 9.11
C ASN A 42 -12.78 18.06 9.48
N ILE A 43 -13.08 17.48 10.65
CA ILE A 43 -12.51 16.19 11.07
C ILE A 43 -12.84 15.10 10.03
N MET A 44 -14.08 15.06 9.54
CA MET A 44 -14.50 14.06 8.56
C MET A 44 -13.79 14.24 7.21
N LYS A 45 -13.59 15.49 6.78
CA LYS A 45 -12.84 15.85 5.57
C LYS A 45 -11.38 15.39 5.67
N GLU A 46 -10.70 15.72 6.78
CA GLU A 46 -9.31 15.32 7.02
C GLU A 46 -9.15 13.79 7.09
N ALA A 47 -10.11 13.10 7.71
CA ALA A 47 -10.10 11.64 7.78
C ALA A 47 -10.21 10.99 6.39
N GLY A 48 -11.09 11.51 5.52
CA GLY A 48 -11.19 11.07 4.13
C GLY A 48 -9.93 11.36 3.33
N ASP A 49 -9.40 12.58 3.46
CA ASP A 49 -8.19 13.02 2.75
C ASP A 49 -6.94 12.24 3.16
N ALA A 50 -6.83 11.82 4.43
CA ALA A 50 -5.73 10.98 4.90
C ALA A 50 -5.65 9.64 4.13
N ILE A 51 -6.78 9.07 3.73
CA ILE A 51 -6.82 7.84 2.92
C ILE A 51 -6.33 8.14 1.49
N PHE A 52 -6.84 9.22 0.87
CA PHE A 52 -6.47 9.62 -0.48
C PHE A 52 -4.98 9.98 -0.60
N SER A 53 -4.44 10.66 0.42
CA SER A 53 -3.04 11.08 0.51
C SER A 53 -2.05 9.91 0.68
N ASN A 54 -2.53 8.75 1.13
CA ASN A 54 -1.71 7.55 1.37
C ASN A 54 -2.13 6.35 0.48
N LEU A 55 -2.79 6.61 -0.65
CA LEU A 55 -3.25 5.54 -1.54
C LEU A 55 -2.11 4.67 -2.06
N ASP A 56 -0.96 5.26 -2.34
CA ASP A 56 0.20 4.51 -2.81
C ASP A 56 0.68 3.47 -1.78
N LEU A 57 0.69 3.82 -0.49
CA LEU A 57 1.00 2.93 0.60
C LEU A 57 -0.06 1.83 0.74
N LEU A 58 -1.34 2.19 0.69
CA LEU A 58 -2.44 1.21 0.75
C LEU A 58 -2.36 0.20 -0.39
N PHE A 59 -2.05 0.65 -1.61
CA PHE A 59 -1.87 -0.22 -2.76
C PHE A 59 -0.61 -1.09 -2.62
N ALA A 60 0.53 -0.53 -2.18
CA ALA A 60 1.76 -1.30 -1.98
C ALA A 60 1.54 -2.46 -0.98
N ILE A 61 0.97 -2.15 0.19
CA ILE A 61 0.72 -3.12 1.25
C ILE A 61 -0.31 -4.15 0.81
N GLY A 62 -1.44 -3.71 0.25
CA GLY A 62 -2.54 -4.60 -0.13
C GLY A 62 -2.19 -5.53 -1.28
N ILE A 63 -1.43 -5.06 -2.28
CA ILE A 63 -0.97 -5.90 -3.39
C ILE A 63 0.04 -6.92 -2.90
N ALA A 64 1.02 -6.51 -2.09
CA ALA A 64 2.02 -7.44 -1.57
C ALA A 64 1.38 -8.52 -0.67
N TYR A 65 0.43 -8.11 0.18
CA TYR A 65 -0.35 -9.03 1.01
C TYR A 65 -1.16 -10.01 0.15
N GLY A 66 -1.92 -9.52 -0.84
CA GLY A 66 -2.75 -10.35 -1.71
C GLY A 66 -1.96 -11.25 -2.67
N LEU A 67 -0.70 -10.90 -2.97
CA LEU A 67 0.18 -11.70 -3.82
C LEU A 67 1.01 -12.72 -3.02
N ALA A 68 1.22 -12.51 -1.72
CA ALA A 68 1.93 -13.44 -0.86
C ALA A 68 1.16 -14.77 -0.72
N LYS A 69 1.84 -15.91 -0.95
CA LYS A 69 1.22 -17.25 -0.92
C LYS A 69 0.51 -17.58 0.39
N ASN A 70 0.98 -17.01 1.50
CA ASN A 70 0.46 -17.26 2.84
C ASN A 70 -0.24 -16.03 3.45
N SER A 71 -0.50 -15.00 2.64
CA SER A 71 -1.01 -13.71 3.12
C SER A 71 -0.23 -13.20 4.35
N ASP A 72 1.10 -13.31 4.28
CA ASP A 72 1.97 -13.05 5.42
C ASP A 72 2.22 -11.55 5.57
N GLY A 73 2.11 -11.06 6.80
CA GLY A 73 2.34 -9.65 7.14
C GLY A 73 3.75 -9.17 6.82
N ALA A 74 4.74 -10.06 6.77
CA ALA A 74 6.10 -9.72 6.39
C ALA A 74 6.19 -9.15 4.96
N ALA A 75 5.45 -9.72 4.01
CA ALA A 75 5.40 -9.23 2.62
C ALA A 75 4.76 -7.84 2.52
N ALA A 76 3.75 -7.60 3.34
CA ALA A 76 3.05 -6.31 3.41
C ALA A 76 3.97 -5.24 4.02
N LEU A 77 4.69 -5.59 5.09
CA LEU A 77 5.64 -4.71 5.75
C LEU A 77 6.83 -4.36 4.83
N SER A 78 7.38 -5.33 4.11
CA SER A 78 8.46 -5.08 3.15
C SER A 78 8.02 -4.18 2.00
N ALA A 79 6.75 -4.24 1.58
CA ALA A 79 6.21 -3.33 0.59
C ALA A 79 6.08 -1.90 1.12
N GLY A 80 5.62 -1.74 2.37
CA GLY A 80 5.57 -0.44 3.04
C GLY A 80 6.95 0.21 3.13
N VAL A 81 7.94 -0.53 3.60
CA VAL A 81 9.33 -0.04 3.70
C VAL A 81 9.90 0.26 2.30
N GLY A 82 9.70 -0.64 1.34
CA GLY A 82 10.16 -0.45 -0.04
C GLY A 82 9.57 0.81 -0.68
N LEU A 83 8.32 1.16 -0.37
CA LEU A 83 7.68 2.35 -0.88
C LEU A 83 8.31 3.60 -0.28
N LEU A 84 8.54 3.63 1.04
CA LEU A 84 9.18 4.76 1.72
C LEU A 84 10.59 5.00 1.16
N ILE A 85 11.37 3.94 0.96
CA ILE A 85 12.70 4.04 0.33
C ILE A 85 12.57 4.58 -1.09
N SER A 86 11.63 4.05 -1.88
CA SER A 86 11.43 4.48 -3.26
C SER A 86 11.07 5.97 -3.35
N LYS A 87 10.15 6.43 -2.48
CA LYS A 87 9.80 7.86 -2.35
C LYS A 87 11.02 8.72 -2.03
N ALA A 88 11.82 8.31 -1.05
CA ALA A 88 13.03 9.04 -0.69
C ALA A 88 14.04 9.11 -1.84
N VAL A 89 14.14 8.07 -2.67
CA VAL A 89 15.06 8.05 -3.81
C VAL A 89 14.56 8.88 -4.99
N TYR A 90 13.32 8.70 -5.44
CA TYR A 90 12.87 9.38 -6.65
C TYR A 90 12.64 10.88 -6.44
N LEU A 91 12.25 11.31 -5.24
CA LEU A 91 12.11 12.75 -4.93
C LEU A 91 13.46 13.48 -4.92
N GLN A 92 14.56 12.76 -4.72
CA GLN A 92 15.92 13.31 -4.84
C GLN A 92 16.37 13.45 -6.29
N ILE A 93 15.78 12.66 -7.20
CA ILE A 93 16.07 12.73 -8.64
C ILE A 93 15.23 13.85 -9.28
N ASP A 94 13.93 13.87 -8.96
CA ASP A 94 12.97 14.86 -9.45
C ASP A 94 11.95 15.20 -8.34
N PRO A 95 12.04 16.40 -7.75
CA PRO A 95 11.14 16.83 -6.68
C PRO A 95 9.68 17.02 -7.11
N GLU A 96 9.42 17.25 -8.40
CA GLU A 96 8.06 17.48 -8.92
C GLU A 96 7.37 16.18 -9.35
N LEU A 97 8.09 15.06 -9.32
CA LEU A 97 7.60 13.77 -9.77
C LEU A 97 6.54 13.19 -8.84
N ASN A 98 5.30 13.14 -9.31
CA ASN A 98 4.19 12.49 -8.61
C ASN A 98 3.86 11.13 -9.24
N MET A 99 4.37 10.05 -8.64
CA MET A 99 4.05 8.68 -9.08
C MET A 99 2.74 8.14 -8.49
N GLY A 100 2.19 8.75 -7.43
CA GLY A 100 0.96 8.33 -6.76
C GLY A 100 0.81 6.80 -6.63
N VAL A 101 -0.37 6.29 -6.97
CA VAL A 101 -0.70 4.86 -6.85
C VAL A 101 0.20 3.95 -7.69
N PHE A 102 0.80 4.47 -8.77
CA PHE A 102 1.60 3.68 -9.70
C PHE A 102 2.86 3.10 -9.03
N ILE A 103 3.58 3.90 -8.23
CA ILE A 103 4.74 3.39 -7.49
C ILE A 103 4.31 2.36 -6.43
N GLY A 104 3.14 2.55 -5.82
CA GLY A 104 2.56 1.59 -4.90
C GLY A 104 2.33 0.23 -5.55
N ILE A 105 1.78 0.21 -6.76
CA ILE A 105 1.56 -1.02 -7.53
C ILE A 105 2.88 -1.74 -7.83
N ILE A 106 3.88 -1.00 -8.32
CA ILE A 106 5.20 -1.57 -8.66
C ILE A 106 5.84 -2.22 -7.45
N ILE A 107 5.92 -1.47 -6.34
CA ILE A 107 6.55 -1.95 -5.10
C ILE A 107 5.77 -3.10 -4.48
N GLY A 108 4.44 -3.06 -4.50
CA GLY A 108 3.59 -4.14 -4.01
C GLY A 108 3.81 -5.44 -4.78
N ILE A 109 3.87 -5.38 -6.10
CA ILE A 109 4.15 -6.55 -6.95
C ILE A 109 5.57 -7.08 -6.67
N LEU A 110 6.57 -6.20 -6.67
CA LEU A 110 7.97 -6.58 -6.40
C LEU A 110 8.10 -7.27 -5.05
N SER A 111 7.57 -6.66 -3.99
CA SER A 111 7.59 -7.22 -2.64
C SER A 111 6.92 -8.58 -2.56
N GLY A 112 5.70 -8.72 -3.10
CA GLY A 112 4.98 -9.99 -3.08
C GLY A 112 5.67 -11.10 -3.88
N VAL A 113 6.26 -10.77 -5.04
CA VAL A 113 7.03 -11.73 -5.85
C VAL A 113 8.32 -12.15 -5.14
N LEU A 114 9.07 -11.20 -4.57
CA LEU A 114 10.31 -11.47 -3.86
C LEU A 114 10.06 -12.30 -2.60
N TYR A 115 9.02 -11.97 -1.82
CA TYR A 115 8.62 -12.76 -0.67
C TYR A 115 8.32 -14.21 -1.05
N ASN A 116 7.53 -14.42 -2.10
CA ASN A 116 7.19 -15.77 -2.57
C ASN A 116 8.39 -16.60 -3.07
N ARG A 117 9.50 -15.94 -3.41
CA ARG A 117 10.73 -16.56 -3.89
C ARG A 117 11.74 -16.80 -2.77
N PHE A 118 11.86 -15.88 -1.81
CA PHE A 118 12.96 -15.84 -0.85
C PHE A 118 12.56 -16.09 0.61
N ASN A 119 11.27 -16.21 0.93
CA ASN A 119 10.81 -16.40 2.31
C ASN A 119 11.27 -17.69 3.02
N THR A 120 11.88 -18.63 2.30
CA THR A 120 12.45 -19.88 2.84
C THR A 120 13.95 -20.02 2.56
N ILE A 121 14.62 -18.92 2.21
CA ILE A 121 16.04 -18.94 1.92
C ILE A 121 16.84 -19.33 3.17
N LYS A 122 17.84 -20.21 3.00
CA LYS A 122 18.82 -20.55 4.03
C LYS A 122 20.11 -19.84 3.72
N LEU A 123 20.60 -19.05 4.66
CA LEU A 123 21.86 -18.32 4.55
C LEU A 123 22.95 -19.04 5.37
N PRO A 124 24.24 -18.77 5.08
CA PRO A 124 25.35 -19.26 5.91
C PRO A 124 25.20 -18.82 7.37
N ASP A 125 25.80 -19.57 8.30
CA ASP A 125 25.57 -19.41 9.75
C ASP A 125 25.78 -17.98 10.27
N PHE A 126 26.74 -17.23 9.70
CA PHE A 126 27.00 -15.84 10.07
C PHE A 126 25.92 -14.84 9.63
N LEU A 127 25.07 -15.18 8.64
CA LEU A 127 23.90 -14.42 8.21
C LEU A 127 22.58 -15.11 8.58
N GLY A 128 22.62 -16.14 9.43
CA GLY A 128 21.44 -16.93 9.80
C GLY A 128 20.29 -16.09 10.39
N PHE A 129 20.59 -14.91 10.94
CA PHE A 129 19.59 -13.95 11.41
C PHE A 129 18.62 -13.45 10.32
N PHE A 130 19.11 -13.28 9.08
CA PHE A 130 18.35 -12.81 7.92
C PHE A 130 17.76 -13.96 7.08
N ALA A 131 17.86 -15.20 7.55
CA ALA A 131 17.31 -16.34 6.83
C ALA A 131 15.78 -16.43 7.01
N GLY A 132 15.11 -17.03 6.03
CA GLY A 132 13.67 -17.24 6.06
C GLY A 132 12.86 -15.99 5.73
N LYS A 133 11.93 -15.62 6.62
CA LYS A 133 10.90 -14.59 6.37
C LYS A 133 11.33 -13.16 6.74
N ARG A 134 12.53 -12.99 7.31
CA ARG A 134 13.02 -11.74 7.88
C ARG A 134 13.83 -10.95 6.87
#